data_AF-A0A8T6H065-F1
#
_entry.id   AF-A0A8T6H065-F1
#
_cell.length_a   1.000
_cell.length_b   1.000
_cell.length_c   1.000
_cell.angle_alpha   90.00
_cell.angle_beta   90.00
_cell.angle_gamma   90.00
#
_symmetry.space_group_name_H-M   'P 1'
#
loop_
_entity.id
_entity.type
_entity.pdbx_description
1 polymer ?
#
loop_
_entity_poly.entity_id
_entity_poly.type
_entity_poly.pdbx_seq_one_letter_code
_entity_poly.pdbx_strand_id
1 'polypeptide(L)'
;MQRQRTPDIIPRLSNRNERLRLFMMLIIAGTLPFYCFAIYFIGSAPLDLPAATRATDTPSGPAPTFTPLGANLFLSPSPTSGPPALATHTPLSLPIRTPAQFVPPTAIPAQTIEAPTIAAPTLAGPAPVPTDVAPTAIDVGAGPADADFDGIGDAVDECPTDYGYADNRGCPYSDDEDRDGIRDSLDACPNEFAPNTARGCRDFDDDGLDSAADDCPDEAGPAANRGCPLSGAAGG
;
A
#
# COMPACT_ATOMS: atom_id res chain seq x y z
N MET A 1 -54.38 19.04 -11.10
CA MET A 1 -53.51 19.27 -9.93
C MET A 1 -52.06 19.20 -10.42
N GLN A 2 -51.41 20.35 -10.62
CA GLN A 2 -50.00 20.38 -11.02
C GLN A 2 -49.12 20.22 -9.78
N ARG A 3 -48.33 19.14 -9.71
CA ARG A 3 -47.28 18.97 -8.70
C ARG A 3 -46.25 20.08 -8.88
N GLN A 4 -46.15 20.97 -7.91
CA GLN A 4 -45.09 21.96 -7.82
C GLN A 4 -43.76 21.22 -7.68
N ARG A 5 -42.86 21.37 -8.65
CA ARG A 5 -41.46 20.94 -8.53
C ARG A 5 -40.81 21.82 -7.46
N THR A 6 -40.40 21.22 -6.37
CA THR A 6 -39.47 21.84 -5.42
C THR A 6 -38.18 22.18 -6.17
N PRO A 7 -37.63 23.40 -6.04
CA PRO A 7 -36.30 23.69 -6.56
C PRO A 7 -35.29 22.90 -5.72
N ASP A 8 -34.56 21.98 -6.36
CA ASP A 8 -33.42 21.31 -5.75
C ASP A 8 -32.33 22.37 -5.46
N ILE A 9 -32.16 22.73 -4.18
CA ILE A 9 -31.11 23.65 -3.69
C ILE A 9 -29.78 22.90 -3.49
N ILE A 10 -29.51 21.89 -4.31
CA ILE A 10 -28.22 21.22 -4.32
C ILE A 10 -27.60 21.47 -5.70
N PRO A 11 -26.61 22.37 -5.83
CA PRO A 11 -25.95 22.58 -7.09
C PRO A 11 -25.31 21.26 -7.54
N ARG A 12 -25.78 20.74 -8.68
CA ARG A 12 -25.16 19.61 -9.38
C ARG A 12 -23.79 20.07 -9.90
N LEU A 13 -22.79 20.07 -9.02
CA LEU A 13 -21.40 20.36 -9.38
C LEU A 13 -20.91 19.16 -10.19
N SER A 14 -20.81 19.36 -11.51
CA SER A 14 -20.39 18.35 -12.48
C SER A 14 -18.88 18.08 -12.39
N ASN A 15 -18.12 19.06 -11.91
CA ASN A 15 -16.66 18.99 -11.88
C ASN A 15 -16.14 18.48 -10.52
N ARG A 16 -15.25 17.46 -10.55
CA ARG A 16 -14.56 16.91 -9.36
C ARG A 16 -13.84 18.01 -8.57
N ASN A 17 -13.26 18.99 -9.24
CA ASN A 17 -12.56 20.12 -8.62
C ASN A 17 -13.52 21.08 -7.89
N GLU A 18 -14.74 21.22 -8.39
CA GLU A 18 -15.76 22.06 -7.76
C GLU A 18 -16.38 21.38 -6.53
N ARG A 19 -16.55 20.05 -6.58
CA ARG A 19 -16.95 19.25 -5.40
C ARG A 19 -15.89 19.32 -4.30
N LEU A 20 -14.60 19.18 -4.66
CA LEU A 20 -13.50 19.28 -3.70
C LEU A 20 -13.41 20.67 -3.07
N ARG A 21 -13.63 21.73 -3.86
CA ARG A 21 -13.68 23.11 -3.35
C ARG A 21 -14.84 23.33 -2.38
N LEU A 22 -16.04 22.83 -2.69
CA LEU A 22 -17.18 22.94 -1.78
C LEU A 22 -16.94 22.16 -0.49
N PHE A 23 -16.37 20.95 -0.59
CA PHE A 23 -16.04 20.12 0.56
C PHE A 23 -14.99 20.78 1.48
N MET A 24 -13.91 21.34 0.92
CA MET A 24 -12.94 22.13 1.69
C MET A 24 -13.59 23.33 2.39
N MET A 25 -14.49 24.05 1.70
CA MET A 25 -15.18 25.19 2.32
C MET A 25 -16.10 24.77 3.46
N LEU A 26 -16.78 23.63 3.36
CA LEU A 26 -17.61 23.09 4.44
C LEU A 26 -16.76 22.64 5.63
N ILE A 27 -15.61 22.02 5.40
CA ILE A 27 -14.67 21.65 6.47
C ILE A 27 -14.13 22.89 7.17
N ILE A 28 -13.69 23.90 6.42
CA ILE A 28 -13.17 25.15 7.00
C ILE A 28 -14.28 25.84 7.80
N ALA A 29 -15.47 26.05 7.22
CA ALA A 29 -16.57 26.71 7.91
C ALA A 29 -17.07 25.94 9.14
N GLY A 30 -17.01 24.60 9.11
CA GLY A 30 -17.40 23.73 10.20
C GLY A 30 -16.39 23.65 11.33
N THR A 31 -15.08 23.65 11.04
CA THR A 31 -14.02 23.41 12.03
C THR A 31 -13.43 24.69 12.63
N LEU A 32 -13.42 25.82 11.89
CA LEU A 32 -12.96 27.12 12.41
C LEU A 32 -13.66 27.57 13.71
N PRO A 33 -15.00 27.47 13.86
CA PRO A 33 -15.66 27.89 15.10
C PRO A 33 -15.30 26.99 16.28
N PHE A 34 -15.09 25.69 16.06
CA PHE A 34 -14.62 24.77 17.11
C PHE A 34 -13.18 25.08 17.53
N TYR A 35 -12.31 25.38 16.57
CA TYR A 35 -10.93 25.74 16.86
C TYR A 35 -10.83 27.07 17.61
N CYS A 36 -11.61 28.09 17.20
CA CYS A 36 -11.72 29.35 17.93
C CYS A 36 -12.28 29.17 19.34
N PHE A 37 -13.30 28.33 19.52
CA PHE A 37 -13.87 28.05 20.83
C PHE A 37 -12.87 27.32 21.75
N ALA A 38 -12.12 26.35 21.22
CA ALA A 38 -11.07 25.65 21.95
C ALA A 38 -9.97 26.61 22.43
N ILE A 39 -9.48 27.51 21.56
CA ILE A 39 -8.45 28.49 21.94
C ILE A 39 -8.98 29.48 22.98
N TYR A 40 -10.24 29.93 22.85
CA TYR A 40 -10.85 30.85 23.81
C TYR A 40 -11.00 30.22 25.20
N PHE A 41 -11.34 28.93 25.28
CA PHE A 41 -11.48 28.23 26.55
C PHE A 41 -10.14 27.90 27.21
N ILE A 42 -9.12 27.55 26.42
CA ILE A 42 -7.76 27.28 26.93
C ILE A 42 -7.07 28.58 27.41
N GLY A 43 -7.38 29.73 26.80
CA GLY A 43 -6.82 31.03 27.19
C GLY A 43 -7.38 31.65 28.48
N SER A 44 -8.38 31.02 29.13
CA SER A 44 -9.01 31.53 30.35
C SER A 44 -8.50 30.88 31.64
N ALA A 45 -7.63 29.87 31.54
CA ALA A 45 -6.94 29.34 32.71
C ALA A 45 -5.85 30.35 33.14
N PRO A 46 -5.80 30.78 34.42
CA PRO A 46 -4.69 31.59 34.89
C PRO A 46 -3.40 30.79 34.71
N LEU A 47 -2.50 31.33 33.89
CA LEU A 47 -1.12 30.87 33.78
C LEU A 47 -0.42 31.15 35.13
N ASP A 48 -0.64 30.29 36.11
CA ASP A 48 0.28 30.14 37.24
C ASP A 48 1.53 29.45 36.69
N LEU A 49 2.34 30.22 35.97
CA LEU A 49 3.71 29.86 35.62
C LEU A 49 4.47 29.76 36.95
N PRO A 50 4.89 28.57 37.41
CA PRO A 50 5.80 28.50 38.53
C PRO A 50 7.07 29.25 38.10
N ALA A 51 7.48 30.21 38.92
CA ALA A 51 8.71 30.96 38.74
C ALA A 51 9.83 29.97 38.41
N ALA A 52 10.36 30.06 37.19
CA ALA A 52 11.50 29.29 36.75
C ALA A 52 12.64 29.53 37.75
N THR A 53 12.85 28.55 38.64
CA THR A 53 14.03 28.52 39.47
C THR A 53 15.20 28.35 38.51
N ARG A 54 16.00 29.42 38.43
CA ARG A 54 17.21 29.52 37.64
C ARG A 54 18.19 28.45 38.13
N ALA A 55 18.16 27.26 37.54
CA ALA A 55 19.21 26.27 37.68
C ALA A 55 20.45 26.82 36.96
N THR A 56 21.37 27.39 37.72
CA THR A 56 22.74 27.66 37.28
C THR A 56 23.53 26.37 37.27
N ASP A 57 23.16 25.43 36.41
CA ASP A 57 24.06 24.32 36.08
C ASP A 57 24.96 24.78 34.94
N THR A 58 26.20 25.06 35.34
CA THR A 58 27.29 25.41 34.45
C THR A 58 27.99 24.09 34.12
N PRO A 59 27.83 23.51 32.92
CA PRO A 59 28.65 22.37 32.53
C PRO A 59 30.04 22.88 32.17
N SER A 60 30.98 22.73 33.10
CA SER A 60 32.42 22.84 32.86
C SER A 60 32.90 21.60 32.09
N GLY A 61 32.58 21.55 30.80
CA GLY A 61 33.16 20.62 29.84
C GLY A 61 34.25 21.31 28.99
N PRO A 62 35.37 20.65 28.66
CA PRO A 62 36.38 21.21 27.77
C PRO A 62 35.82 21.43 26.36
N ALA A 63 36.20 22.55 25.75
CA ALA A 63 35.72 23.04 24.46
C ALA A 63 35.83 22.00 23.33
N PRO A 64 34.84 21.89 22.44
CA PRO A 64 34.99 21.13 21.21
C PRO A 64 36.04 21.81 20.33
N THR A 65 37.10 21.07 20.02
CA THR A 65 38.16 21.51 19.12
C THR A 65 37.60 21.44 17.70
N PHE A 66 37.24 22.60 17.14
CA PHE A 66 36.90 22.72 15.72
C PHE A 66 38.13 22.41 14.89
N THR A 67 38.19 21.20 14.31
CA THR A 67 39.08 20.91 13.18
C THR A 67 38.52 21.61 11.94
N PRO A 68 39.25 22.54 11.30
CA PRO A 68 38.82 23.08 10.02
C PRO A 68 38.78 21.95 8.99
N LEU A 69 37.65 21.82 8.29
CA LEU A 69 37.50 20.97 7.10
C LEU A 69 38.51 21.45 6.04
N GLY A 70 39.70 20.87 6.10
CA GLY A 70 40.71 20.94 5.05
C GLY A 70 40.30 20.01 3.92
N ALA A 71 40.12 20.61 2.75
CA ALA A 71 39.94 19.98 1.45
C ALA A 71 40.72 18.67 1.28
N ASN A 72 40.00 17.57 1.07
CA ASN A 72 40.51 16.38 0.41
C ASN A 72 39.52 15.96 -0.67
N LEU A 73 39.49 16.74 -1.75
CA LEU A 73 39.02 16.31 -3.06
C LEU A 73 40.01 15.26 -3.60
N PHE A 74 39.84 14.02 -3.17
CA PHE A 74 40.44 12.88 -3.88
C PHE A 74 39.58 12.63 -5.12
N LEU A 75 40.00 13.20 -6.25
CA LEU A 75 39.59 12.75 -7.57
C LEU A 75 40.00 11.27 -7.71
N SER A 76 39.02 10.39 -7.66
CA SER A 76 39.19 9.00 -8.09
C SER A 76 39.19 8.97 -9.63
N PRO A 77 40.23 8.42 -10.28
CA PRO A 77 40.24 8.30 -11.73
C PRO A 77 39.29 7.19 -12.19
N SER A 78 38.48 7.52 -13.19
CA SER A 78 37.63 6.60 -13.94
C SER A 78 38.41 5.37 -14.45
N PRO A 79 37.87 4.15 -14.34
CA PRO A 79 38.39 3.04 -15.12
C PRO A 79 38.01 3.23 -16.59
N THR A 80 39.07 3.38 -17.37
CA THR A 80 39.18 3.32 -18.82
C THR A 80 38.35 2.18 -19.44
N SER A 81 37.67 2.54 -20.51
CA SER A 81 37.01 1.67 -21.48
C SER A 81 38.00 0.67 -22.09
N GLY A 82 37.83 -0.61 -21.76
CA GLY A 82 38.39 -1.72 -22.52
C GLY A 82 37.53 -2.04 -23.76
N PRO A 83 38.13 -2.44 -24.89
CA PRO A 83 37.37 -2.85 -26.07
C PRO A 83 36.60 -4.16 -25.81
N PRO A 84 35.45 -4.38 -26.47
CA PRO A 84 34.64 -5.57 -26.26
C PRO A 84 35.40 -6.82 -26.69
N ALA A 85 35.58 -7.75 -25.75
CA ALA A 85 36.00 -9.09 -26.05
C ALA A 85 34.97 -9.74 -26.97
N LEU A 86 35.43 -10.13 -28.15
CA LEU A 86 34.69 -10.85 -29.17
C LEU A 86 34.28 -12.23 -28.62
N ALA A 87 33.08 -12.32 -28.05
CA ALA A 87 32.50 -13.58 -27.62
C ALA A 87 32.26 -14.46 -28.86
N THR A 88 33.04 -15.52 -28.98
CA THR A 88 32.89 -16.53 -30.02
C THR A 88 31.63 -17.32 -29.70
N HIS A 89 30.57 -17.10 -30.48
CA HIS A 89 29.33 -17.87 -30.36
C HIS A 89 29.60 -19.33 -30.74
N THR A 90 29.68 -20.21 -29.74
CA THR A 90 29.47 -21.64 -29.93
C THR A 90 28.03 -21.86 -30.41
N PRO A 91 27.79 -22.50 -31.56
CA PRO A 91 26.43 -22.83 -31.97
C PRO A 91 25.87 -23.89 -31.02
N LEU A 92 24.84 -23.52 -30.25
CA LEU A 92 23.99 -24.50 -29.57
C LEU A 92 23.38 -25.40 -30.66
N SER A 93 23.85 -26.64 -30.71
CA SER A 93 23.19 -27.69 -31.46
C SER A 93 21.83 -27.95 -30.78
N LEU A 94 20.75 -27.56 -31.46
CA LEU A 94 19.39 -27.94 -31.07
C LEU A 94 19.33 -29.47 -30.99
N PRO A 95 18.84 -30.08 -29.90
CA PRO A 95 18.55 -31.49 -29.91
C PRO A 95 17.47 -31.75 -30.96
N ILE A 96 17.81 -32.65 -31.89
CA ILE A 96 16.91 -33.16 -32.93
C ILE A 96 15.65 -33.65 -32.23
N ARG A 97 14.53 -33.00 -32.55
CA ARG A 97 13.19 -33.31 -32.07
C ARG A 97 12.86 -34.74 -32.49
N THR A 98 12.97 -35.69 -31.57
CA THR A 98 12.42 -37.03 -31.77
C THR A 98 10.92 -36.89 -32.04
N PRO A 99 10.37 -37.58 -33.06
CA PRO A 99 8.93 -37.57 -33.29
C PRO A 99 8.26 -38.11 -32.03
N ALA A 100 7.40 -37.28 -31.43
CA ALA A 100 6.55 -37.69 -30.33
C ALA A 100 5.76 -38.92 -30.78
N GLN A 101 6.07 -40.06 -30.18
CA GLN A 101 5.30 -41.27 -30.38
C GLN A 101 3.91 -41.00 -29.81
N PHE A 102 2.93 -40.97 -30.70
CA PHE A 102 1.52 -40.88 -30.36
C PHE A 102 1.15 -42.15 -29.58
N VAL A 103 1.18 -42.08 -28.26
CA VAL A 103 0.64 -43.12 -27.39
C VAL A 103 -0.88 -42.91 -27.39
N PRO A 104 -1.68 -43.81 -27.97
CA PRO A 104 -3.13 -43.70 -27.90
C PRO A 104 -3.55 -43.75 -26.42
N PRO A 105 -4.56 -42.98 -26.00
CA PRO A 105 -5.04 -43.01 -24.63
C PRO A 105 -5.59 -44.40 -24.32
N THR A 106 -4.86 -45.15 -23.51
CA THR A 106 -5.36 -46.39 -22.91
C THR A 106 -6.56 -46.02 -22.06
N ALA A 107 -7.73 -46.56 -22.41
CA ALA A 107 -8.95 -46.38 -21.63
C ALA A 107 -8.71 -46.84 -20.20
N ILE A 108 -8.63 -45.88 -19.28
CA ILE A 108 -8.59 -46.15 -17.85
C ILE A 108 -9.96 -46.72 -17.49
N PRO A 109 -10.05 -47.94 -16.91
CA PRO A 109 -11.32 -48.47 -16.47
C PRO A 109 -11.90 -47.53 -15.42
N ALA A 110 -13.16 -47.14 -15.63
CA ALA A 110 -13.93 -46.34 -14.68
C ALA A 110 -14.01 -47.10 -13.36
N GLN A 111 -13.10 -46.80 -12.44
CA GLN A 111 -13.22 -47.28 -11.08
C GLN A 111 -14.30 -46.45 -10.41
N THR A 112 -15.39 -47.12 -10.05
CA THR A 112 -16.39 -46.59 -9.14
C THR A 112 -15.72 -46.37 -7.79
N ILE A 113 -15.19 -45.16 -7.58
CA ILE A 113 -14.78 -44.72 -6.26
C ILE A 113 -16.08 -44.52 -5.49
N GLU A 114 -16.43 -45.49 -4.65
CA GLU A 114 -17.42 -45.26 -3.60
C GLU A 114 -16.91 -44.07 -2.77
N ALA A 115 -17.68 -42.99 -2.80
CA ALA A 115 -17.35 -41.77 -2.08
C ALA A 115 -17.14 -42.13 -0.60
N PRO A 116 -15.95 -41.91 -0.02
CA PRO A 116 -15.81 -42.04 1.41
C PRO A 116 -16.77 -41.03 2.03
N THR A 117 -17.68 -41.52 2.88
CA THR A 117 -18.51 -40.68 3.74
C THR A 117 -17.59 -40.00 4.75
N ILE A 118 -16.86 -38.97 4.30
CA ILE A 118 -16.16 -38.05 5.17
C ILE A 118 -17.27 -37.32 5.91
N ALA A 119 -17.45 -37.65 7.18
CA ALA A 119 -18.29 -36.89 8.08
C ALA A 119 -17.91 -35.41 7.89
N ALA A 120 -18.89 -34.59 7.52
CA ALA A 120 -18.69 -33.17 7.32
C ALA A 120 -17.88 -32.64 8.51
N PRO A 121 -16.69 -32.04 8.30
CA PRO A 121 -16.04 -31.34 9.37
C PRO A 121 -17.08 -30.33 9.85
N THR A 122 -17.54 -30.50 11.08
CA THR A 122 -18.38 -29.50 11.72
C THR A 122 -17.56 -28.22 11.63
N LEU A 123 -17.98 -27.29 10.77
CA LEU A 123 -17.47 -25.94 10.79
C LEU A 123 -17.78 -25.42 12.20
N ALA A 124 -16.85 -25.63 13.12
CA ALA A 124 -16.62 -24.62 14.13
C ALA A 124 -16.39 -23.36 13.29
N GLY A 125 -17.37 -22.47 13.31
CA GLY A 125 -17.22 -21.16 12.69
C GLY A 125 -15.88 -20.57 13.14
N PRO A 126 -15.28 -19.67 12.34
CA PRO A 126 -14.03 -19.01 12.73
C PRO A 126 -14.18 -18.61 14.19
N ALA A 127 -13.29 -19.14 15.04
CA ALA A 127 -13.29 -18.82 16.45
C ALA A 127 -13.43 -17.30 16.55
N PRO A 128 -14.35 -16.76 17.39
CA PRO A 128 -14.51 -15.32 17.49
C PRO A 128 -13.12 -14.75 17.71
N VAL A 129 -12.65 -13.98 16.72
CA VAL A 129 -11.45 -13.17 16.88
C VAL A 129 -11.72 -12.36 18.13
N PRO A 130 -10.88 -12.42 19.17
CA PRO A 130 -11.18 -11.72 20.42
C PRO A 130 -11.30 -10.22 20.12
N THR A 131 -12.54 -9.74 20.03
CA THR A 131 -12.89 -8.34 19.80
C THR A 131 -12.73 -7.47 21.05
N ASP A 132 -12.13 -8.04 22.10
CA ASP A 132 -11.80 -7.34 23.35
C ASP A 132 -10.32 -6.93 23.42
N VAL A 133 -9.58 -7.06 22.32
CA VAL A 133 -8.46 -6.14 22.10
C VAL A 133 -9.10 -4.82 21.73
N ALA A 134 -9.42 -4.02 22.75
CA ALA A 134 -9.49 -2.57 22.62
C ALA A 134 -8.32 -2.13 21.72
N PRO A 135 -8.40 -1.04 20.94
CA PRO A 135 -7.20 -0.45 20.37
C PRO A 135 -6.30 -0.09 21.56
N THR A 136 -5.50 -1.05 22.00
CA THR A 136 -4.47 -0.89 23.00
C THR A 136 -3.63 0.16 22.34
N ALA A 137 -3.67 1.35 22.90
CA ALA A 137 -2.66 2.37 22.68
C ALA A 137 -1.37 1.60 22.44
N ILE A 138 -0.78 1.76 21.25
CA ILE A 138 0.46 1.08 20.86
C ILE A 138 1.35 1.20 22.08
N ASP A 139 1.48 0.09 22.80
CA ASP A 139 2.37 -0.01 23.93
C ASP A 139 3.71 -0.03 23.22
N VAL A 140 4.29 1.15 23.01
CA VAL A 140 5.69 1.34 22.62
C VAL A 140 6.53 0.89 23.83
N GLY A 141 6.32 -0.35 24.23
CA GLY A 141 6.96 -1.03 25.33
C GLY A 141 8.29 -1.50 24.83
N ALA A 142 9.29 -0.61 24.87
CA ALA A 142 10.72 -0.91 24.82
C ALA A 142 11.14 -2.08 23.89
N GLY A 143 10.53 -2.18 22.71
CA GLY A 143 11.04 -2.98 21.62
C GLY A 143 12.36 -2.40 21.11
N PRO A 144 13.15 -3.15 20.33
CA PRO A 144 14.24 -2.53 19.57
C PRO A 144 13.70 -1.33 18.79
N ALA A 145 14.51 -0.29 18.64
CA ALA A 145 14.13 0.87 17.83
C ALA A 145 13.76 0.40 16.41
N ASP A 146 12.71 1.00 15.88
CA ASP A 146 12.11 0.74 14.56
C ASP A 146 11.56 2.10 14.12
N ALA A 147 12.35 2.83 13.33
CA ALA A 147 12.14 4.25 13.08
C ALA A 147 11.15 4.53 11.94
N ASP A 148 10.97 3.60 11.01
CA ASP A 148 9.98 3.69 9.92
C ASP A 148 8.74 2.81 10.14
N PHE A 149 8.74 1.99 11.19
CA PHE A 149 7.61 1.16 11.63
C PHE A 149 7.23 0.08 10.62
N ASP A 150 8.19 -0.46 9.87
CA ASP A 150 7.97 -1.56 8.93
C ASP A 150 7.94 -2.95 9.60
N GLY A 151 8.26 -3.00 10.91
CA GLY A 151 8.30 -4.21 11.72
C GLY A 151 9.68 -4.87 11.78
N ILE A 152 10.70 -4.27 11.18
CA ILE A 152 12.10 -4.68 11.20
C ILE A 152 12.86 -3.65 12.04
N GLY A 153 13.51 -4.10 13.12
CA GLY A 153 14.21 -3.16 14.00
C GLY A 153 15.43 -2.54 13.31
N ASP A 154 15.72 -1.26 13.59
CA ASP A 154 16.81 -0.43 13.04
C ASP A 154 18.18 -1.13 12.99
N ALA A 155 18.43 -2.06 13.91
CA ALA A 155 19.68 -2.81 14.00
C ALA A 155 19.86 -3.88 12.91
N VAL A 156 18.77 -4.32 12.29
CA VAL A 156 18.72 -5.36 11.25
C VAL A 156 18.05 -4.86 9.95
N ASP A 157 17.60 -3.62 9.94
CA ASP A 157 17.08 -2.92 8.78
C ASP A 157 18.21 -2.34 7.92
N GLU A 158 18.19 -2.59 6.61
CA GLU A 158 19.14 -2.02 5.65
C GLU A 158 18.78 -0.57 5.26
N CYS A 159 17.51 -0.18 5.42
CA CYS A 159 16.96 1.15 5.17
C CYS A 159 16.15 1.68 6.37
N PRO A 160 16.75 1.96 7.54
CA PRO A 160 16.05 2.22 8.82
C PRO A 160 15.11 3.45 8.88
N THR A 161 14.94 4.18 7.80
CA THR A 161 14.10 5.39 7.74
C THR A 161 13.10 5.36 6.59
N ASP A 162 13.13 4.31 5.77
CA ASP A 162 12.34 4.18 4.57
C ASP A 162 11.61 2.85 4.65
N TYR A 163 10.30 2.90 4.94
CA TYR A 163 9.45 1.72 5.04
C TYR A 163 9.72 0.71 3.92
N GLY A 164 10.04 -0.53 4.29
CA GLY A 164 10.32 -1.58 3.34
C GLY A 164 9.65 -2.91 3.67
N TYR A 165 10.16 -3.96 3.02
CA TYR A 165 9.61 -5.30 3.11
C TYR A 165 10.64 -6.28 3.67
N ALA A 166 10.17 -7.24 4.45
CA ALA A 166 11.03 -8.21 5.14
C ALA A 166 11.88 -9.07 4.18
N ASP A 167 11.37 -9.36 2.99
CA ASP A 167 12.10 -10.07 1.93
C ASP A 167 13.11 -9.19 1.19
N ASN A 168 13.08 -7.87 1.42
CA ASN A 168 14.06 -6.90 0.93
C ASN A 168 14.83 -6.20 2.06
N ARG A 169 14.94 -6.85 3.23
CA ARG A 169 15.74 -6.38 4.39
C ARG A 169 15.36 -4.98 4.87
N GLY A 170 14.07 -4.66 4.85
CA GLY A 170 13.54 -3.36 5.30
C GLY A 170 13.72 -2.23 4.30
N CYS A 171 14.18 -2.53 3.09
CA CYS A 171 14.21 -1.54 2.02
C CYS A 171 12.97 -1.62 1.12
N PRO A 172 12.50 -0.48 0.57
CA PRO A 172 11.51 -0.48 -0.49
C PRO A 172 12.08 -1.11 -1.77
N TYR A 173 11.21 -1.64 -2.62
CA TYR A 173 11.61 -2.10 -3.94
C TYR A 173 11.95 -0.89 -4.82
N SER A 174 13.13 -0.91 -5.45
CA SER A 174 13.53 0.15 -6.39
C SER A 174 12.77 0.09 -7.72
N ASP A 175 12.14 -1.05 -7.98
CA ASP A 175 11.35 -1.42 -9.16
C ASP A 175 9.86 -1.54 -8.81
N ASP A 176 9.37 -0.69 -7.91
CA ASP A 176 7.96 -0.53 -7.51
C ASP A 176 7.66 0.98 -7.53
N GLU A 177 7.13 1.46 -8.66
CA GLU A 177 6.97 2.90 -8.93
C GLU A 177 5.85 3.54 -8.10
N ASP A 178 4.76 2.82 -7.87
CA ASP A 178 3.63 3.33 -7.09
C ASP A 178 3.68 2.98 -5.60
N ARG A 179 4.60 2.09 -5.21
CA ARG A 179 4.92 1.69 -3.83
C ARG A 179 3.79 0.93 -3.15
N ASP A 180 3.03 0.14 -3.89
CA ASP A 180 1.95 -0.66 -3.34
C ASP A 180 2.41 -2.01 -2.73
N GLY A 181 3.68 -2.35 -2.94
CA GLY A 181 4.33 -3.56 -2.44
C GLY A 181 4.44 -4.69 -3.45
N ILE A 182 4.06 -4.43 -4.71
CA ILE A 182 4.25 -5.34 -5.83
C ILE A 182 5.27 -4.71 -6.78
N ARG A 183 6.33 -5.45 -7.09
CA ARG A 183 7.31 -5.00 -8.10
C ARG A 183 6.60 -4.76 -9.44
N ASP A 184 6.96 -3.72 -10.17
CA ASP A 184 6.42 -3.33 -11.49
C ASP A 184 6.34 -4.50 -12.49
N SER A 185 7.28 -5.46 -12.39
CA SER A 185 7.32 -6.65 -13.25
C SER A 185 6.23 -7.71 -12.95
N LEU A 186 5.63 -7.63 -11.77
CA LEU A 186 4.57 -8.50 -11.26
C LEU A 186 3.23 -7.76 -11.11
N ASP A 187 3.28 -6.42 -11.16
CA ASP A 187 2.12 -5.55 -11.07
C ASP A 187 1.41 -5.41 -12.44
N ALA A 188 0.09 -5.56 -12.44
CA ALA A 188 -0.73 -5.33 -13.63
C ALA A 188 -1.05 -3.85 -13.85
N CYS A 189 -0.94 -3.01 -12.82
CA CYS A 189 -1.12 -1.56 -12.87
C CYS A 189 0.06 -0.81 -12.21
N PRO A 190 1.28 -0.80 -12.80
CA PRO A 190 2.52 -0.27 -12.18
C PRO A 190 2.57 1.24 -11.88
N ASN A 191 1.46 1.96 -12.04
CA ASN A 191 1.38 3.39 -11.77
C ASN A 191 0.14 3.70 -10.90
N GLU A 192 -0.49 2.69 -10.32
CA GLU A 192 -1.70 2.80 -9.52
C GLU A 192 -1.50 2.14 -8.17
N PHE A 193 -1.28 2.96 -7.14
CA PHE A 193 -1.19 2.47 -5.77
C PHE A 193 -2.47 1.70 -5.34
N ALA A 194 -2.37 0.38 -5.25
CA ALA A 194 -3.44 -0.54 -4.86
C ALA A 194 -2.95 -1.62 -3.87
N PRO A 195 -2.52 -1.21 -2.66
CA PRO A 195 -1.97 -2.13 -1.68
C PRO A 195 -3.04 -3.14 -1.22
N ASN A 196 -2.60 -4.34 -0.84
CA ASN A 196 -3.43 -5.49 -0.44
C ASN A 196 -4.25 -6.12 -1.59
N THR A 197 -3.95 -5.77 -2.84
CA THR A 197 -4.48 -6.48 -4.00
C THR A 197 -3.46 -7.53 -4.48
N ALA A 198 -3.91 -8.52 -5.25
CA ALA A 198 -3.02 -9.58 -5.73
C ALA A 198 -2.25 -9.19 -7.01
N ARG A 199 -2.65 -8.11 -7.68
CA ARG A 199 -2.19 -7.71 -9.02
C ARG A 199 -1.91 -6.21 -9.15
N GLY A 200 -1.89 -5.49 -8.03
CA GLY A 200 -1.61 -4.05 -7.96
C GLY A 200 -2.64 -3.16 -8.64
N CYS A 201 -3.85 -3.65 -8.83
CA CYS A 201 -4.94 -2.91 -9.48
C CYS A 201 -6.12 -2.76 -8.53
N ARG A 202 -6.66 -1.55 -8.43
CA ARG A 202 -7.88 -1.25 -7.68
C ARG A 202 -9.11 -1.85 -8.37
N ASP A 203 -10.10 -2.23 -7.57
CA ASP A 203 -11.47 -2.49 -8.01
C ASP A 203 -12.29 -1.20 -7.80
N PHE A 204 -12.79 -0.59 -8.87
CA PHE A 204 -13.40 0.75 -8.83
C PHE A 204 -14.90 0.73 -8.51
N ASP A 205 -15.58 -0.37 -8.80
CA ASP A 205 -17.01 -0.55 -8.54
C ASP A 205 -17.31 -1.66 -7.51
N ASP A 206 -16.26 -2.25 -6.95
CA ASP A 206 -16.27 -3.25 -5.89
C ASP A 206 -17.03 -4.55 -6.29
N ASP A 207 -16.95 -4.94 -7.56
CA ASP A 207 -17.62 -6.14 -8.10
C ASP A 207 -16.83 -7.45 -7.93
N GLY A 208 -15.57 -7.33 -7.49
CA GLY A 208 -14.64 -8.43 -7.25
C GLY A 208 -13.67 -8.71 -8.41
N LEU A 209 -13.69 -7.92 -9.48
CA LEU A 209 -12.65 -7.88 -10.51
C LEU A 209 -11.84 -6.60 -10.40
N ASP A 210 -10.51 -6.74 -10.45
CA ASP A 210 -9.64 -5.58 -10.57
C ASP A 210 -9.87 -4.85 -11.91
N SER A 211 -9.62 -3.54 -11.93
CA SER A 211 -9.81 -2.69 -13.11
C SER A 211 -9.06 -3.14 -14.36
N ALA A 212 -7.98 -3.92 -14.20
CA ALA A 212 -7.25 -4.51 -15.32
C ALA A 212 -7.90 -5.80 -15.87
N ALA A 213 -8.73 -6.48 -15.08
CA ALA A 213 -9.50 -7.67 -15.45
C ALA A 213 -10.95 -7.36 -15.85
N ASP A 214 -11.46 -6.20 -15.46
CA ASP A 214 -12.81 -5.71 -15.72
C ASP A 214 -12.92 -4.94 -17.06
N ASP A 215 -13.88 -5.32 -17.90
CA ASP A 215 -14.17 -4.63 -19.16
C ASP A 215 -15.04 -3.36 -18.94
N CYS A 216 -15.68 -3.24 -17.78
CA CYS A 216 -16.58 -2.16 -17.39
C CYS A 216 -16.21 -1.58 -16.00
N PRO A 217 -15.02 -0.99 -15.82
CA PRO A 217 -14.45 -0.62 -14.51
C PRO A 217 -15.22 0.42 -13.68
N ASP A 218 -16.32 0.97 -14.20
CA ASP A 218 -17.17 1.94 -13.49
C ASP A 218 -18.60 1.40 -13.24
N GLU A 219 -18.89 0.15 -13.63
CA GLU A 219 -20.23 -0.45 -13.62
C GLU A 219 -20.21 -1.91 -13.18
N ALA A 220 -20.50 -2.15 -11.89
CA ALA A 220 -20.41 -3.49 -11.31
C ALA A 220 -21.20 -4.55 -12.09
N GLY A 221 -20.57 -5.70 -12.29
CA GLY A 221 -21.15 -6.83 -12.99
C GLY A 221 -20.64 -8.18 -12.49
N PRO A 222 -21.21 -9.28 -12.99
CA PRO A 222 -20.71 -10.60 -12.62
C PRO A 222 -19.36 -10.86 -13.31
N ALA A 223 -18.44 -11.52 -12.61
CA ALA A 223 -17.19 -12.01 -13.22
C ALA A 223 -17.41 -12.89 -14.46
N ALA A 224 -18.56 -13.58 -14.55
CA ALA A 224 -18.97 -14.35 -15.72
C ALA A 224 -19.15 -13.51 -17.01
N ASN A 225 -19.35 -12.19 -16.86
CA ASN A 225 -19.46 -11.22 -17.95
C ASN A 225 -18.33 -10.18 -17.90
N ARG A 226 -17.17 -10.55 -17.32
CA ARG A 226 -15.97 -9.69 -17.23
C ARG A 226 -16.27 -8.33 -16.59
N GLY A 227 -17.03 -8.35 -15.50
CA GLY A 227 -17.40 -7.17 -14.71
C GLY A 227 -18.42 -6.25 -15.35
N CYS A 228 -18.86 -6.53 -16.57
CA CYS A 228 -19.93 -5.75 -17.19
C CYS A 228 -21.34 -6.15 -16.73
N PRO A 229 -22.27 -5.21 -16.58
CA PRO A 229 -23.64 -5.51 -16.21
C PRO A 229 -24.35 -6.34 -17.28
N LEU A 230 -25.15 -7.31 -16.84
CA LEU A 230 -26.01 -8.06 -17.75
C LEU A 230 -27.09 -7.12 -18.29
N SER A 231 -27.28 -7.11 -19.61
CA SER A 231 -28.35 -6.33 -20.26
C SER A 231 -29.71 -6.68 -19.61
N GLY A 232 -30.20 -5.81 -18.73
CA GLY A 232 -31.40 -6.01 -17.93
C GLY A 232 -31.26 -5.74 -16.42
N ALA A 233 -30.05 -5.54 -15.89
CA ALA A 233 -29.82 -5.31 -14.45
C ALA A 233 -29.74 -3.82 -14.03
N ALA A 234 -29.64 -2.89 -14.99
CA ALA A 234 -29.63 -1.46 -14.70
C ALA A 234 -31.04 -0.92 -14.41
N GLY A 235 -31.43 -0.91 -13.13
CA GLY A 235 -32.46 0.00 -12.60
C GLY A 235 -33.72 -0.68 -12.05
N GLY A 236 -33.76 -0.85 -10.73
CA GLY A 236 -34.97 -1.04 -9.93
C GLY A 236 -34.95 -0.11 -8.72
#